data_AF-A0A537HXH3-F1
#
_entry.id   AF-A0A537HXH3-F1
#
_cell.length_a   1.000
_cell.length_b   1.000
_cell.length_c   1.000
_cell.angle_alpha   90.00
_cell.angle_beta   90.00
_cell.angle_gamma   90.00
#
_symmetry.space_group_name_H-M   'P 1'
#
loop_
_entity.id
_entity.type
_entity.pdbx_description
1 polymer ?
#
loop_
_entity_poly.entity_id
_entity_poly.type
_entity_poly.pdbx_seq_one_letter_code
_entity_poly.pdbx_strand_id
1 'polypeptide(L)'
;MKKLLFLSLATSLLLTACNNGRYKDLTLGETVKLEKDEKTGLMVNSETHKPVYIYVDTKTNDTIYGATGEVINGHVVKVSDGKYYYDGDDEYKVKYGDYKKKVDGDEVKIKDGDTKTKIEDGEKKVKQDD
;
A
#
# COMPACT_ATOMS: atom_id res chain seq x y z
N MET A 1 -11.37 46.48 -45.37
CA MET A 1 -10.43 45.39 -45.71
C MET A 1 -9.98 44.72 -44.42
N LYS A 2 -10.36 43.45 -44.24
CA LYS A 2 -10.09 42.63 -43.04
C LYS A 2 -8.60 42.29 -42.97
N LYS A 3 -7.92 42.63 -41.88
CA LYS A 3 -6.57 42.09 -41.59
C LYS A 3 -6.77 40.73 -40.90
N LEU A 4 -6.36 39.67 -41.58
CA LEU A 4 -6.41 38.30 -41.10
C LEU A 4 -5.48 38.12 -39.89
N LEU A 5 -6.04 37.52 -38.83
CA LEU A 5 -5.28 36.82 -37.78
C LEU A 5 -4.47 35.67 -38.39
N PHE A 6 -3.25 35.50 -37.90
CA PHE A 6 -2.63 34.17 -37.75
C PHE A 6 -1.93 34.13 -36.40
N LEU A 7 -2.68 33.76 -35.36
CA LEU A 7 -2.13 33.32 -34.09
C LEU A 7 -1.98 31.80 -34.20
N SER A 8 -0.79 31.32 -34.52
CA SER A 8 -0.48 29.89 -34.56
C SER A 8 -0.46 29.34 -33.13
N LEU A 9 -1.61 28.87 -32.66
CA LEU A 9 -1.72 28.11 -31.42
C LEU A 9 -1.13 26.72 -31.69
N ALA A 10 0.15 26.54 -31.34
CA ALA A 10 0.76 25.23 -31.30
C ALA A 10 0.14 24.44 -30.14
N THR A 11 -0.95 23.74 -30.42
CA THR A 11 -1.58 22.81 -29.49
C THR A 11 -0.69 21.58 -29.38
N SER A 12 0.27 21.62 -28.45
CA SER A 12 1.04 20.44 -28.06
C SER A 12 0.09 19.45 -27.40
N LEU A 13 -0.28 18.40 -28.14
CA LEU A 13 -0.94 17.22 -27.60
C LEU A 13 0.04 16.55 -26.62
N LEU A 14 -0.18 16.77 -25.32
CA LEU A 14 0.42 15.93 -24.30
C LEU A 14 -0.26 14.57 -24.39
N LEU A 15 0.37 13.65 -25.13
CA LEU A 15 0.05 12.23 -25.06
C LEU A 15 0.45 11.76 -23.66
N THR A 16 -0.49 11.84 -22.71
CA THR A 16 -0.36 11.13 -21.43
C THR A 16 -0.33 9.65 -21.75
N ALA A 17 0.86 9.07 -21.82
CA ALA A 17 1.04 7.63 -21.92
C ALA A 17 0.30 7.00 -20.74
N CYS A 18 -0.76 6.23 -21.02
CA CYS A 18 -1.44 5.43 -20.01
C CYS A 18 -0.41 4.46 -19.41
N ASN A 19 0.11 4.80 -18.24
CA ASN A 19 1.00 3.94 -17.50
C ASN A 19 0.14 2.83 -16.89
N ASN A 20 -0.14 1.79 -17.68
CA ASN A 20 -0.83 0.58 -17.24
C ASN A 20 0.13 -0.25 -16.37
N GLY A 21 0.55 0.32 -15.24
CA GLY A 21 1.41 -0.38 -14.32
C GLY A 21 0.71 -1.60 -13.77
N ARG A 22 1.47 -2.67 -13.63
CA ARG A 22 0.96 -4.02 -13.36
C ARG A 22 0.38 -4.15 -11.95
N TYR A 23 1.01 -3.50 -10.99
CA TYR A 23 0.67 -3.63 -9.57
C TYR A 23 0.02 -2.36 -9.05
N LYS A 24 -0.99 -2.53 -8.21
CA LYS A 24 -1.65 -1.42 -7.50
C LYS A 24 -1.57 -1.68 -6.00
N ASP A 25 -1.01 -0.73 -5.26
CA ASP A 25 -1.01 -0.74 -3.80
C ASP A 25 -2.44 -0.48 -3.31
N LEU A 26 -3.02 -1.43 -2.55
CA LEU A 26 -4.38 -1.31 -2.04
C LEU A 26 -4.48 -0.39 -0.82
N THR A 27 -3.34 0.00 -0.24
CA THR A 27 -3.25 0.96 0.87
C THR A 27 -3.36 2.39 0.37
N LEU A 28 -2.60 2.72 -0.68
CA LEU A 28 -2.53 4.07 -1.25
C LEU A 28 -3.47 4.24 -2.45
N GLY A 29 -3.91 3.15 -3.08
CA GLY A 29 -4.70 3.18 -4.31
C GLY A 29 -3.87 3.56 -5.54
N GLU A 30 -2.55 3.59 -5.43
CA GLU A 30 -1.62 4.02 -6.47
C GLU A 30 -1.03 2.84 -7.23
N THR A 31 -0.74 3.06 -8.51
CA THR A 31 0.04 2.11 -9.31
C THR A 31 1.50 2.17 -8.90
N VAL A 32 2.10 1.01 -8.63
CA VAL A 32 3.47 0.90 -8.12
C VAL A 32 4.30 -0.04 -8.97
N LYS A 33 5.61 0.23 -9.03
CA LYS A 33 6.62 -0.75 -9.46
C LYS A 33 7.19 -1.40 -8.22
N LEU A 34 7.30 -2.72 -8.23
CA LEU A 34 7.72 -3.48 -7.06
C LEU A 34 9.11 -4.07 -7.29
N GLU A 35 9.94 -4.00 -6.25
CA GLU A 35 11.16 -4.79 -6.10
C GLU A 35 11.13 -5.52 -4.77
N LYS A 36 11.85 -6.63 -4.65
CA LYS A 36 12.02 -7.32 -3.38
C LYS A 36 13.25 -6.75 -2.69
N ASP A 37 13.09 -6.27 -1.46
CA ASP A 37 14.21 -5.88 -0.62
C ASP A 37 14.89 -7.16 -0.11
N GLU A 38 16.13 -7.40 -0.55
CA GLU A 38 16.88 -8.63 -0.24
C GLU A 38 17.21 -8.79 1.25
N LYS A 39 17.21 -7.71 2.04
CA LYS A 39 17.54 -7.76 3.47
C LYS A 39 16.34 -8.21 4.30
N THR A 40 15.16 -7.74 3.95
CA THR A 40 13.92 -7.92 4.73
C THR A 40 12.97 -8.91 4.10
N GLY A 41 13.15 -9.23 2.81
CA GLY A 41 12.25 -10.05 2.01
C GLY A 41 10.93 -9.37 1.65
N LEU A 42 10.76 -8.08 1.98
CA LEU A 42 9.54 -7.32 1.71
C LEU A 42 9.50 -6.81 0.27
N MET A 43 8.30 -6.74 -0.29
CA MET A 43 8.05 -5.99 -1.50
C MET A 43 8.03 -4.49 -1.18
N VAL A 44 8.80 -3.72 -1.93
CA VAL A 44 8.88 -2.26 -1.79
C VAL A 44 8.60 -1.59 -3.13
N ASN A 45 8.12 -0.35 -3.09
CA ASN A 45 8.03 0.49 -4.27
C ASN A 45 9.46 0.83 -4.75
N SER A 46 9.81 0.49 -5.99
CA SER A 46 11.18 0.62 -6.50
C SER A 46 11.68 2.07 -6.64
N GLU A 47 10.78 3.05 -6.59
CA GLU A 47 11.11 4.48 -6.74
C GLU A 47 11.29 5.16 -5.38
N THR A 48 10.57 4.70 -4.35
CA THR A 48 10.59 5.31 -3.00
C THR A 48 11.24 4.44 -1.94
N HIS A 49 11.48 3.16 -2.26
CA HIS A 49 11.89 2.09 -1.35
C HIS A 49 10.97 1.91 -0.13
N LYS A 50 9.73 2.39 -0.21
CA LYS A 50 8.73 2.19 0.85
C LYS A 50 8.06 0.82 0.71
N PRO A 51 7.82 0.09 1.80
CA PRO A 51 7.12 -1.19 1.76
C PRO A 51 5.70 -1.10 1.21
N VAL A 52 5.29 -2.13 0.47
CA VAL A 52 3.93 -2.31 -0.06
C VAL A 52 3.34 -3.58 0.56
N TYR A 53 2.28 -3.42 1.35
CA TYR A 53 1.79 -4.51 2.23
C TYR A 53 0.73 -5.39 1.60
N ILE A 54 -0.20 -4.79 0.86
CA ILE A 54 -1.24 -5.51 0.12
C ILE A 54 -1.33 -4.86 -1.23
N TYR A 55 -1.13 -5.65 -2.28
CA TYR A 55 -1.19 -5.15 -3.65
C TYR A 55 -1.87 -6.16 -4.56
N VAL A 56 -2.47 -5.64 -5.63
CA VAL A 56 -3.15 -6.44 -6.65
C VAL A 56 -2.37 -6.39 -7.95
N ASP A 57 -2.23 -7.55 -8.61
CA ASP A 57 -1.76 -7.64 -9.99
C ASP A 57 -2.96 -7.53 -10.94
N THR A 58 -3.08 -6.39 -11.59
CA THR A 58 -4.22 -6.08 -12.48
C THR A 58 -4.10 -6.77 -13.83
N LYS A 59 -3.04 -7.55 -14.08
CA LYS A 59 -2.88 -8.35 -15.32
C LYS A 59 -3.22 -9.82 -15.12
N THR A 60 -3.32 -10.32 -13.89
CA THR A 60 -3.57 -11.74 -13.58
C THR A 60 -4.92 -11.99 -12.91
N ASN A 61 -6.00 -11.42 -13.47
CA ASN A 61 -7.35 -11.53 -12.92
C ASN A 61 -7.43 -11.10 -11.43
N ASP A 62 -6.80 -9.98 -11.10
CA ASP A 62 -6.80 -9.40 -9.75
C ASP A 62 -6.28 -10.35 -8.66
N THR A 63 -5.14 -11.01 -8.93
CA THR A 63 -4.42 -11.76 -7.88
C THR A 63 -3.94 -10.79 -6.82
N ILE A 64 -4.24 -11.06 -5.54
CA ILE A 64 -3.88 -10.20 -4.41
C ILE A 64 -2.70 -10.83 -3.68
N TYR A 65 -1.70 -10.02 -3.38
CA TYR A 65 -0.47 -10.43 -2.74
C TYR A 65 -0.26 -9.70 -1.42
N GLY A 66 0.35 -10.41 -0.47
CA GLY A 66 0.84 -9.87 0.79
C GLY A 66 2.24 -9.25 0.68
N ALA A 67 2.75 -8.76 1.81
CA ALA A 67 3.97 -7.94 1.87
C ALA A 67 5.25 -8.67 1.42
N THR A 68 5.23 -9.99 1.35
CA THR A 68 6.37 -10.85 0.95
C THR A 68 6.25 -11.37 -0.49
N GLY A 69 5.14 -11.07 -1.16
CA GLY A 69 4.79 -11.60 -2.48
C GLY A 69 4.02 -12.93 -2.46
N GLU A 70 3.58 -13.40 -1.29
CA GLU A 70 2.65 -14.53 -1.17
C GLU A 70 1.25 -14.17 -1.65
N VAL A 71 0.54 -15.13 -2.28
CA VAL A 71 -0.84 -14.95 -2.74
C VAL A 71 -1.79 -15.07 -1.55
N ILE A 72 -2.69 -14.09 -1.39
CA ILE A 72 -3.62 -13.98 -0.26
C ILE A 72 -5.08 -13.80 -0.69
N ASN A 73 -5.44 -14.20 -1.92
CA ASN A 73 -6.83 -14.19 -2.38
C ASN A 73 -7.74 -14.96 -1.40
N GLY A 74 -8.92 -14.41 -1.11
CA GLY A 74 -9.88 -14.99 -0.14
C GLY A 74 -9.64 -14.60 1.32
N HIS A 75 -8.47 -14.04 1.63
CA HIS A 75 -8.09 -13.60 2.98
C HIS A 75 -7.99 -12.08 3.07
N VAL A 76 -8.76 -11.33 2.28
CA VAL A 76 -8.69 -9.86 2.29
C VAL A 76 -10.06 -9.27 2.57
N VAL A 77 -10.15 -8.51 3.66
CA VAL A 77 -11.38 -7.84 4.10
C VAL A 77 -11.26 -6.34 3.88
N LYS A 78 -12.28 -5.75 3.26
CA LYS A 78 -12.41 -4.30 3.14
C LYS A 78 -13.18 -3.75 4.33
N VAL A 79 -12.65 -2.73 5.00
CA VAL A 79 -13.34 -2.06 6.12
C VAL A 79 -14.01 -0.76 5.69
N SER A 80 -14.79 -0.15 6.59
CA SER A 80 -15.62 1.06 6.36
C SER A 80 -14.89 2.21 5.67
N ASP A 81 -13.58 2.35 5.90
CA ASP A 81 -12.79 3.48 5.44
C ASP A 81 -12.16 3.24 4.05
N GLY A 82 -12.57 2.18 3.35
CA GLY A 82 -12.01 1.82 2.05
C GLY A 82 -10.64 1.14 2.11
N LYS A 83 -10.14 0.87 3.33
CA LYS A 83 -8.88 0.17 3.57
C LYS A 83 -9.06 -1.35 3.48
N TYR A 84 -8.00 -2.04 3.10
CA TYR A 84 -7.96 -3.50 2.98
C TYR A 84 -7.09 -4.11 4.09
N TYR A 85 -7.54 -5.22 4.65
CA TYR A 85 -6.88 -5.96 5.72
C TYR A 85 -6.72 -7.42 5.31
N TYR A 86 -5.63 -8.06 5.74
CA TYR A 86 -5.48 -9.51 5.59
C TYR A 86 -6.13 -10.21 6.80
N ASP A 87 -6.94 -11.21 6.53
CA ASP A 87 -7.72 -12.02 7.47
C ASP A 87 -7.25 -13.47 7.34
N GLY A 88 -6.10 -13.75 7.96
CA GLY A 88 -5.49 -15.08 8.03
C GLY A 88 -5.13 -15.42 9.47
N ASP A 89 -5.14 -16.72 9.79
CA ASP A 89 -5.05 -17.26 11.14
C ASP A 89 -3.66 -17.07 11.81
N ASP A 90 -2.61 -16.78 11.04
CA ASP A 90 -1.23 -16.72 11.53
C ASP A 90 -0.58 -15.35 11.27
N GLU A 91 -0.13 -14.70 12.36
CA GLU A 91 0.73 -13.52 12.44
C GLU A 91 0.54 -12.42 11.36
N TYR A 92 -0.28 -11.40 11.67
CA TYR A 92 -0.56 -10.27 10.76
C TYR A 92 0.34 -9.05 11.03
N LYS A 93 0.97 -8.49 9.98
CA LYS A 93 1.80 -7.27 10.06
C LYS A 93 1.37 -6.23 9.01
N VAL A 94 1.03 -5.03 9.46
CA VAL A 94 0.78 -3.82 8.63
C VAL A 94 1.79 -2.76 9.01
N LYS A 95 2.31 -2.00 8.04
CA LYS A 95 2.82 -0.65 8.31
C LYS A 95 2.28 0.36 7.32
N TYR A 96 2.14 1.61 7.73
CA TYR A 96 1.71 2.72 6.89
C TYR A 96 2.27 4.03 7.46
N GLY A 97 3.33 4.58 6.87
CA GLY A 97 4.04 5.70 7.48
C GLY A 97 4.53 5.33 8.89
N ASP A 98 4.14 6.12 9.89
CA ASP A 98 4.46 5.83 11.30
C ASP A 98 3.52 4.78 11.94
N TYR A 99 2.45 4.42 11.24
CA TYR A 99 1.53 3.38 11.69
C TYR A 99 2.16 2.00 11.48
N LYS A 100 2.10 1.12 12.49
CA LYS A 100 2.45 -0.30 12.39
C LYS A 100 1.50 -1.12 13.24
N LYS A 101 0.79 -2.08 12.66
CA LYS A 101 -0.01 -3.07 13.41
C LYS A 101 0.65 -4.43 13.30
N LYS A 102 0.86 -5.12 14.40
CA LYS A 102 1.26 -6.53 14.47
C LYS A 102 0.22 -7.27 15.30
N VAL A 103 -0.27 -8.40 14.81
CA VAL A 103 -1.14 -9.32 15.56
C VAL A 103 -0.41 -10.65 15.59
N ASP A 104 -0.12 -11.14 16.79
CA ASP A 104 0.60 -12.38 17.07
C ASP A 104 -0.28 -13.22 18.02
N GLY A 105 -1.24 -13.99 17.49
CA GLY A 105 -2.22 -14.70 18.33
C GLY A 105 -3.03 -13.73 19.21
N ASP A 106 -2.91 -13.87 20.54
CA ASP A 106 -3.59 -13.01 21.52
C ASP A 106 -2.92 -11.64 21.74
N GLU A 107 -1.74 -11.40 21.13
CA GLU A 107 -1.02 -10.13 21.26
C GLU A 107 -1.26 -9.20 20.06
N VAL A 108 -1.71 -7.97 20.32
CA VAL A 108 -1.81 -6.90 19.31
C VAL A 108 -0.86 -5.76 19.65
N LYS A 109 0.07 -5.43 18.76
CA LYS A 109 0.95 -4.24 18.85
C LYS A 109 0.57 -3.23 17.79
N ILE A 110 0.18 -2.02 18.17
CA ILE A 110 -0.08 -0.87 17.28
C ILE A 110 0.94 0.21 17.60
N LYS A 111 1.73 0.66 16.63
CA LYS A 111 2.50 1.91 16.68
C LYS A 111 1.81 2.91 15.77
N ASP A 112 1.72 4.16 16.18
CA ASP A 112 1.17 5.27 15.40
C ASP A 112 1.90 6.55 15.83
N GLY A 113 2.81 7.06 15.00
CA GLY A 113 3.75 8.10 15.40
C GLY A 113 4.62 7.64 16.58
N ASP A 114 4.63 8.47 17.61
CA ASP A 114 5.35 8.22 18.87
C ASP A 114 4.54 7.36 19.85
N THR A 115 3.32 6.95 19.49
CA THR A 115 2.49 6.14 20.39
C THR A 115 2.59 4.67 20.05
N LYS A 116 2.90 3.85 21.05
CA LYS A 116 2.86 2.38 20.96
C LYS A 116 1.84 1.80 21.93
N THR A 117 0.81 1.17 21.39
CA THR A 117 -0.18 0.37 22.12
C THR A 117 0.16 -1.11 21.99
N LYS A 118 0.17 -1.84 23.10
CA LYS A 118 0.23 -3.30 23.16
C LYS A 118 -1.01 -3.80 23.91
N ILE A 119 -1.67 -4.81 23.38
CA ILE A 119 -2.80 -5.50 23.99
C ILE A 119 -2.43 -6.97 24.08
N GLU A 120 -2.53 -7.58 25.26
CA GLU A 120 -2.18 -8.98 25.51
C GLU A 120 -3.09 -9.47 26.65
N ASP A 121 -3.75 -10.62 26.49
CA ASP A 121 -4.64 -11.23 27.51
C ASP A 121 -5.72 -10.29 28.08
N GLY A 122 -6.20 -9.34 27.27
CA GLY A 122 -7.18 -8.32 27.69
C GLY A 122 -6.59 -7.12 28.42
N GLU A 123 -5.29 -7.12 28.73
CA GLU A 123 -4.58 -5.98 29.29
C GLU A 123 -4.08 -5.03 28.20
N LYS A 124 -4.37 -3.73 28.35
CA LYS A 124 -3.92 -2.68 27.42
C LYS A 124 -2.79 -1.86 28.03
N LYS A 125 -1.63 -1.85 27.37
CA LYS A 125 -0.47 -1.01 27.72
C LYS A 125 -0.19 0.01 26.62
N VAL A 126 -0.16 1.29 26.98
CA VAL A 126 0.18 2.39 26.08
C VAL A 126 1.51 2.99 26.53
N LYS A 127 2.43 3.19 25.58
CA LYS A 127 3.69 3.90 25.76
C LYS A 127 3.76 5.05 24.76
N GLN A 128 4.28 6.19 25.20
CA GLN A 128 4.84 7.20 24.30
C GLN A 128 6.34 6.92 24.20
N ASP A 129 6.84 6.85 22.97
CA ASP A 129 8.27 6.85 22.69
C ASP A 129 8.74 8.32 22.80
N ASP A 130 9.71 8.60 23.66
CA ASP A 130 10.37 9.92 23.81
C ASP A 130 11.28 10.26 22.62
#